data_AF-A0A0S1XZW4-F1
#
_entry.id   AF-A0A0S1XZW4-F1
#
_cell.length_a   1.000
_cell.length_b   1.000
_cell.length_c   1.000
_cell.angle_alpha   90.00
_cell.angle_beta   90.00
_cell.angle_gamma   90.00
#
_symmetry.space_group_name_H-M   'P 1'
#
loop_
_entity.id
_entity.type
_entity.pdbx_description
1 polymer ?
#
loop_
_entity_poly.entity_id
_entity_poly.type
_entity_poly.pdbx_seq_one_letter_code
_entity_poly.pdbx_strand_id
1 'polypeptide(L)'
;MGFSLHFGSLLPYWPVFLMGAWLTLKMTAVAIFFGTILGTLVAFAKRSRYRVLARICSVYIEAVRNTPFLVQIFILFFGLASIGIRMPTFVAAVLAMTINIGAYAAEIIRAGLEAVPRGQIEAAECLGLSRWRIGWHVMLQPAIEKVYPALTGQFLLMMQASAVASQIAAEELTAIANTVQSDTFRSLETYIVVAALYLILSLVIKLLAWAVGEYAFKRRRVIRRAALQAGKRVPRRVGSTTSTIKRGAA
;
A
#
# COMPACT_ATOMS: atom_id res chain seq x y z
N MET A 1 -22.57 34.02 16.80
CA MET A 1 -21.11 34.15 16.57
C MET A 1 -20.79 33.45 15.25
N GLY A 2 -20.39 34.21 14.22
CA GLY A 2 -20.07 33.64 12.91
C GLY A 2 -18.62 33.15 12.90
N PHE A 3 -18.42 31.85 12.73
CA PHE A 3 -17.12 31.29 12.45
C PHE A 3 -16.70 31.71 11.03
N SER A 4 -15.58 32.41 10.91
CA SER A 4 -15.03 32.84 9.62
C SER A 4 -13.65 32.21 9.40
N LEU A 5 -13.49 31.57 8.25
CA LEU A 5 -12.25 30.90 7.86
C LEU A 5 -11.27 31.92 7.25
N HIS A 6 -10.05 31.99 7.77
CA HIS A 6 -9.05 32.93 7.26
C HIS A 6 -7.74 32.25 6.81
N PHE A 7 -7.77 31.65 5.62
CA PHE A 7 -6.61 30.97 5.02
C PHE A 7 -5.45 31.91 4.65
N GLY A 8 -5.70 33.21 4.48
CA GLY A 8 -4.65 34.18 4.11
C GLY A 8 -3.51 34.25 5.13
N SER A 9 -3.80 33.97 6.40
CA SER A 9 -2.81 33.90 7.48
C SER A 9 -1.80 32.75 7.34
N LEU A 10 -2.15 31.71 6.56
CA LEU A 10 -1.32 30.54 6.33
C LEU A 10 -0.39 30.70 5.12
N LEU A 11 -0.63 31.70 4.26
CA LEU A 11 0.18 31.93 3.07
C LEU A 11 1.67 32.04 3.38
N PRO A 12 2.14 32.78 4.40
CA PRO A 12 3.57 32.86 4.72
C PRO A 12 4.23 31.51 5.04
N TYR A 13 3.45 30.52 5.48
CA TYR A 13 3.94 29.20 5.91
C TYR A 13 4.00 28.17 4.76
N TRP A 14 3.64 28.55 3.52
CA TRP A 14 3.68 27.65 2.35
C TRP A 14 5.02 26.91 2.18
N PRO A 15 6.21 27.51 2.41
CA PRO A 15 7.47 26.80 2.23
C PRO A 15 7.65 25.67 3.25
N VAL A 16 7.19 25.90 4.48
CA VAL A 16 7.31 24.94 5.58
C VAL A 16 6.35 23.77 5.36
N PHE A 17 5.14 24.03 4.85
CA PHE A 17 4.21 22.95 4.46
C PHE A 17 4.79 22.06 3.36
N LEU A 18 5.45 22.65 2.34
CA LEU A 18 6.12 21.86 1.31
C LEU A 18 7.30 21.07 1.85
N MET A 19 8.06 21.64 2.79
CA MET A 19 9.12 20.92 3.49
C MET A 19 8.57 19.72 4.27
N GLY A 20 7.48 19.92 5.03
CA GLY A 20 6.79 18.85 5.73
C GLY A 20 6.31 17.76 4.79
N ALA A 21 5.70 18.13 3.66
CA ALA A 21 5.27 17.18 2.63
C ALA A 21 6.45 16.40 2.02
N TRP A 22 7.58 17.06 1.77
CA TRP A 22 8.80 16.41 1.30
C TRP A 22 9.37 15.43 2.33
N LEU A 23 9.39 15.81 3.61
CA LEU A 23 9.86 14.93 4.69
C LEU A 23 8.94 13.72 4.87
N THR A 24 7.63 13.90 4.80
CA THR A 24 6.64 12.80 4.77
C THR A 24 6.92 11.84 3.62
N LEU A 25 7.13 12.35 2.40
CA LEU A 25 7.45 11.53 1.24
C LEU A 25 8.78 10.79 1.40
N LYS A 26 9.82 11.48 1.88
CA LYS A 26 11.15 10.91 2.10
C LYS A 26 11.09 9.78 3.12
N MET A 27 10.45 10.02 4.27
CA MET A 27 10.26 9.03 5.34
C MET A 27 9.51 7.80 4.83
N THR A 28 8.40 8.03 4.13
CA THR A 28 7.56 6.98 3.56
C THR A 28 8.32 6.17 2.51
N ALA A 29 9.04 6.82 1.59
CA ALA A 29 9.77 6.15 0.52
C ALA A 29 10.87 5.22 1.06
N VAL A 30 11.63 5.69 2.06
CA VAL A 30 12.66 4.88 2.72
C VAL A 30 12.03 3.69 3.44
N ALA A 31 10.93 3.91 4.18
CA ALA A 31 10.22 2.84 4.88
C ALA A 31 9.60 1.81 3.92
N ILE A 32 9.06 2.25 2.78
CA ILE A 32 8.54 1.36 1.72
C ILE A 32 9.65 0.49 1.17
N PHE A 33 10.81 1.07 0.87
CA PHE A 33 11.94 0.34 0.32
C PHE A 33 12.39 -0.79 1.26
N PHE A 34 12.75 -0.45 2.50
CA PHE A 34 13.21 -1.44 3.48
C PHE A 34 12.08 -2.37 3.94
N GLY A 35 10.86 -1.85 4.11
CA GLY A 35 9.69 -2.64 4.52
C GLY A 35 9.31 -3.67 3.48
N THR A 36 9.40 -3.36 2.18
CA THR A 36 9.15 -4.33 1.11
C THR A 36 10.22 -5.42 1.07
N ILE A 37 11.50 -5.07 1.28
CA ILE A 37 12.58 -6.05 1.41
C ILE A 37 12.30 -6.98 2.60
N LEU A 38 12.03 -6.41 3.78
CA LEU A 38 11.71 -7.16 4.99
C LEU A 38 10.49 -8.06 4.78
N GLY A 39 9.41 -7.55 4.21
CA GLY A 39 8.20 -8.32 3.97
C GLY A 39 8.40 -9.45 2.98
N THR A 40 9.20 -9.24 1.94
CA THR A 40 9.57 -10.28 0.98
C THR A 40 10.36 -11.40 1.68
N LEU A 41 11.38 -11.04 2.47
CA LEU A 41 12.18 -12.00 3.24
C LEU A 41 11.31 -12.80 4.22
N VAL A 42 10.44 -12.13 4.97
CA VAL A 42 9.52 -12.76 5.92
C VAL A 42 8.52 -13.68 5.22
N ALA A 43 7.98 -13.30 4.06
CA ALA A 43 7.08 -14.13 3.27
C ALA A 43 7.75 -15.46 2.84
N PHE A 44 8.99 -15.40 2.36
CA PHE A 44 9.75 -16.59 1.98
C PHE A 44 10.15 -17.42 3.21
N ALA A 45 10.61 -16.78 4.29
CA ALA A 45 10.97 -17.44 5.53
C ALA A 45 9.79 -18.20 6.17
N LYS A 46 8.57 -17.62 6.11
CA LYS A 46 7.32 -18.26 6.56
C LYS A 46 6.97 -19.53 5.77
N ARG A 47 7.38 -19.62 4.49
CA ARG A 47 7.19 -20.81 3.64
C ARG A 47 8.32 -21.84 3.77
N SER A 48 9.35 -21.54 4.57
CA SER A 48 10.48 -22.44 4.76
C SER A 48 10.09 -23.76 5.42
N ARG A 49 10.84 -24.82 5.13
CA ARG A 49 10.70 -26.13 5.80
C ARG A 49 11.00 -26.07 7.30
N TYR A 50 11.74 -25.07 7.75
CA TYR A 50 12.13 -24.90 9.16
C TYR A 50 10.96 -24.33 9.97
N ARG A 51 10.24 -25.20 10.68
CA ARG A 51 9.03 -24.86 11.45
C ARG A 51 9.23 -23.74 12.48
N VAL A 52 10.41 -23.67 13.11
CA VAL A 52 10.73 -22.62 14.09
C VAL A 52 10.80 -21.25 13.41
N LEU A 53 11.52 -21.14 12.30
CA LEU A 53 11.62 -19.90 11.53
C LEU A 53 10.23 -19.43 11.05
N ALA A 54 9.43 -20.37 10.54
CA ALA A 54 8.07 -20.07 10.11
C ALA A 54 7.19 -19.56 11.27
N ARG A 55 7.31 -20.16 12.46
CA ARG A 55 6.58 -19.73 13.66
C ARG A 55 7.00 -18.35 14.12
N ILE A 56 8.31 -18.04 14.14
CA ILE A 56 8.82 -16.70 14.49
C ILE A 56 8.24 -15.65 13.53
N CYS A 57 8.24 -15.94 12.21
CA CYS A 57 7.65 -15.06 11.22
C CYS A 57 6.14 -14.86 11.43
N SER A 58 5.40 -15.92 11.77
CA SER A 58 3.97 -15.81 12.08
C SER A 58 3.70 -14.94 13.30
N VAL A 59 4.45 -15.14 14.39
CA VAL A 59 4.32 -14.32 15.62
C VAL A 59 4.63 -12.86 15.32
N TYR A 60 5.69 -12.58 14.56
CA TYR A 60 6.02 -11.23 14.11
C TYR A 60 4.87 -10.59 13.32
N ILE A 61 4.33 -11.30 12.31
CA ILE A 61 3.23 -10.79 11.48
C ILE A 61 1.98 -10.52 12.34
N GLU A 62 1.62 -11.47 13.21
CA GLU A 62 0.44 -11.36 14.06
C GLU A 62 0.58 -10.22 15.08
N ALA A 63 1.70 -10.11 15.77
CA ALA A 63 1.91 -9.06 16.76
C ALA A 63 1.86 -7.67 16.10
N VAL A 64 2.56 -7.48 14.98
CA VAL A 64 2.63 -6.18 14.30
C VAL A 64 1.28 -5.79 13.67
N ARG A 65 0.52 -6.74 13.10
CA ARG A 65 -0.77 -6.42 12.46
C ARG A 65 -1.91 -6.23 13.45
N ASN A 66 -1.79 -6.79 14.66
CA ASN A 66 -2.81 -6.72 15.71
C ASN A 66 -2.49 -5.69 16.80
N THR A 67 -1.42 -4.90 16.66
CA THR A 67 -1.05 -3.83 17.60
C THR A 67 -1.15 -2.46 16.92
N PRO A 68 -1.68 -1.42 17.57
CA PRO A 68 -1.74 -0.08 17.00
C PRO A 68 -0.36 0.47 16.62
N PHE A 69 -0.26 1.11 15.45
CA PHE A 69 1.02 1.66 14.96
C PHE A 69 1.63 2.71 15.91
N LEU A 70 0.79 3.56 16.53
CA LEU A 70 1.23 4.53 17.55
C LEU A 70 1.94 3.84 18.73
N VAL A 71 1.43 2.70 19.18
CA VAL A 71 2.04 1.95 20.28
C VAL A 71 3.39 1.37 19.83
N GLN A 72 3.48 0.87 18.59
CA GLN A 72 4.73 0.31 18.05
C GLN A 72 5.85 1.35 17.98
N ILE A 73 5.55 2.57 17.49
CA ILE A 73 6.56 3.62 17.40
C ILE A 73 7.00 4.10 18.79
N PHE A 74 6.10 4.16 19.78
CA PHE A 74 6.45 4.50 21.15
C PHE A 74 7.29 3.44 21.84
N ILE A 75 6.93 2.16 21.73
CA ILE A 75 7.73 1.07 22.29
C ILE A 75 9.12 1.07 21.66
N LEU A 76 9.21 1.26 20.34
CA LEU A 76 10.49 1.30 19.66
C LEU A 76 11.33 2.51 20.11
N PHE A 77 10.76 3.71 20.11
CA PHE A 77 11.52 4.93 20.40
C PHE A 77 11.87 5.03 21.90
N PHE A 78 10.87 4.99 22.79
CA PHE A 78 11.08 5.15 24.23
C PHE A 78 11.65 3.88 24.88
N GLY A 79 11.24 2.70 24.41
CA GLY A 79 11.75 1.43 24.95
C GLY A 79 13.21 1.16 24.58
N LEU A 80 13.67 1.54 23.37
CA LEU A 80 15.10 1.46 23.06
C LEU A 80 15.91 2.50 23.84
N ALA A 81 15.36 3.70 24.04
CA ALA A 81 16.02 4.73 24.84
C ALA A 81 16.21 4.30 26.31
N SER A 82 15.25 3.55 26.89
CA SER A 82 15.34 3.08 28.28
C SER A 82 16.45 2.06 28.52
N ILE A 83 16.85 1.32 27.48
CA ILE A 83 18.02 0.41 27.51
C ILE A 83 19.31 1.06 27.00
N GLY A 84 19.32 2.39 26.85
CA GLY A 84 20.50 3.17 26.47
C GLY A 84 20.71 3.38 24.97
N ILE A 85 19.82 2.86 24.12
CA ILE A 85 19.92 3.01 22.66
C ILE A 85 19.11 4.25 22.23
N ARG A 86 19.81 5.37 22.02
CA ARG A 86 19.21 6.62 21.52
C ARG A 86 19.44 6.75 20.02
N MET A 87 18.41 7.16 19.30
CA MET A 87 18.48 7.38 17.86
C MET A 87 17.70 8.63 17.44
N PRO A 88 18.02 9.24 16.29
CA PRO A 88 17.24 10.35 15.75
C PRO A 88 15.78 9.96 15.51
N THR A 89 14.85 10.89 15.73
CA THR A 89 13.39 10.67 15.59
C THR A 89 13.01 10.19 14.19
N PHE A 90 13.66 10.72 13.15
CA PHE A 90 13.51 10.25 11.77
C PHE A 90 13.85 8.77 11.60
N VAL A 91 14.96 8.31 12.20
CA VAL A 91 15.41 6.92 12.11
C VAL A 91 14.44 6.00 12.85
N ALA A 92 13.98 6.40 14.05
CA ALA A 92 13.00 5.65 14.82
C ALA A 92 11.66 5.51 14.06
N ALA A 93 11.18 6.60 13.44
CA ALA A 93 9.97 6.59 12.64
C ALA A 93 10.11 5.66 11.42
N VAL A 94 11.18 5.80 10.64
CA VAL A 94 11.46 4.93 9.49
C VAL A 94 11.56 3.46 9.90
N LEU A 95 12.20 3.16 11.03
CA LEU A 95 12.35 1.80 11.51
C LEU A 95 11.00 1.20 11.93
N ALA A 96 10.19 1.95 12.69
CA ALA A 96 8.84 1.53 13.07
C ALA A 96 7.95 1.30 11.84
N MET A 97 7.99 2.21 10.86
CA MET A 97 7.25 2.07 9.60
C MET A 97 7.74 0.88 8.78
N THR A 98 9.05 0.62 8.75
CA THR A 98 9.67 -0.53 8.06
C THR A 98 9.18 -1.85 8.63
N ILE A 99 9.18 -1.98 9.96
CA ILE A 99 8.64 -3.14 10.69
C ILE A 99 7.16 -3.32 10.35
N ASN A 100 6.38 -2.24 10.39
CA ASN A 100 4.96 -2.32 10.09
C ASN A 100 4.70 -2.74 8.63
N ILE A 101 5.28 -2.04 7.65
CA ILE A 101 5.18 -2.40 6.23
C ILE A 101 5.65 -3.84 6.01
N GLY A 102 6.75 -4.28 6.65
CA GLY A 102 7.27 -5.63 6.49
C GLY A 102 6.24 -6.70 6.86
N ALA A 103 5.54 -6.55 7.98
CA ALA A 103 4.51 -7.51 8.38
C ALA A 103 3.31 -7.55 7.41
N TYR A 104 2.80 -6.38 6.99
CA TYR A 104 1.68 -6.32 6.04
C TYR A 104 2.08 -6.79 4.65
N ALA A 105 3.26 -6.38 4.14
CA ALA A 105 3.78 -6.80 2.85
C ALA A 105 4.03 -8.31 2.81
N ALA A 106 4.55 -8.90 3.89
CA ALA A 106 4.74 -10.35 3.97
C ALA A 106 3.43 -11.11 3.77
N GLU A 107 2.37 -10.67 4.43
CA GLU A 107 1.07 -11.31 4.32
C GLU A 107 0.42 -11.07 2.95
N ILE A 108 0.55 -9.87 2.39
CA ILE A 108 0.07 -9.55 1.04
C ILE A 108 0.76 -10.44 0.00
N ILE A 109 2.08 -10.59 0.08
CA ILE A 109 2.87 -11.44 -0.82
C ILE A 109 2.46 -12.91 -0.67
N ARG A 110 2.34 -13.40 0.57
CA ARG A 110 1.87 -14.77 0.86
C ARG A 110 0.51 -15.03 0.25
N ALA A 111 -0.46 -14.15 0.51
CA ALA A 111 -1.81 -14.27 -0.03
C ALA A 111 -1.80 -14.25 -1.57
N GLY A 112 -0.94 -13.43 -2.18
CA GLY A 112 -0.76 -13.43 -3.64
C GLY A 112 -0.27 -14.74 -4.23
N LEU A 113 0.72 -15.36 -3.58
CA LEU A 113 1.28 -16.65 -3.99
C LEU A 113 0.28 -17.79 -3.85
N GLU A 114 -0.53 -17.78 -2.79
CA GLU A 114 -1.59 -18.78 -2.54
C GLU A 114 -2.79 -18.60 -3.46
N ALA A 115 -2.97 -17.41 -4.02
CA ALA A 115 -4.09 -17.11 -4.90
C ALA A 115 -3.92 -17.66 -6.33
N VAL A 116 -2.84 -18.37 -6.62
CA VAL A 116 -2.57 -19.07 -7.88
C VAL A 116 -3.30 -20.42 -7.85
N PRO A 117 -4.22 -20.71 -8.79
CA PRO A 117 -4.98 -21.97 -8.79
C PRO A 117 -4.06 -23.19 -8.87
N ARG A 118 -4.35 -24.22 -8.06
CA ARG A 118 -3.59 -25.48 -8.08
C ARG A 118 -3.56 -26.14 -9.46
N GLY A 119 -4.65 -26.06 -10.22
CA GLY A 119 -4.71 -26.57 -11.58
C GLY A 119 -3.68 -25.93 -12.54
N GLN A 120 -3.23 -24.69 -12.31
CA GLN A 120 -2.14 -24.10 -13.11
C GLN A 120 -0.78 -24.74 -12.79
N ILE A 121 -0.59 -25.12 -11.53
CA ILE A 121 0.62 -25.82 -11.08
C ILE A 121 0.60 -27.26 -11.62
N GLU A 122 -0.51 -27.97 -11.46
CA GLU A 122 -0.70 -29.33 -11.97
C GLU A 122 -0.55 -29.40 -13.50
N ALA A 123 -1.14 -28.46 -14.25
CA ALA A 123 -0.95 -28.39 -15.70
C ALA A 123 0.52 -28.13 -16.08
N ALA A 124 1.23 -27.29 -15.34
CA ALA A 124 2.64 -27.03 -15.57
C ALA A 124 3.51 -28.26 -15.27
N GLU A 125 3.16 -29.04 -14.25
CA GLU A 125 3.79 -30.33 -13.94
C GLU A 125 3.53 -31.36 -15.05
N CYS A 126 2.30 -31.46 -15.58
CA CYS A 126 1.95 -32.32 -16.72
C CYS A 126 2.71 -31.96 -18.00
N LEU A 127 3.06 -30.68 -18.18
CA LEU A 127 3.90 -30.20 -19.29
C LEU A 127 5.40 -30.43 -19.05
N GLY A 128 5.79 -31.11 -17.96
CA GLY A 128 7.18 -31.45 -17.65
C GLY A 128 8.04 -30.25 -17.24
N LEU A 129 7.44 -29.15 -16.79
CA LEU A 129 8.20 -27.98 -16.36
C LEU A 129 8.94 -28.27 -15.04
N SER A 130 10.23 -27.92 -14.99
CA SER A 130 11.02 -28.00 -13.75
C SER A 130 10.40 -27.15 -12.63
N ARG A 131 10.59 -27.55 -11.37
CA ARG A 131 10.11 -26.82 -10.18
C ARG A 131 10.49 -25.34 -10.16
N TRP A 132 11.70 -25.01 -10.65
CA TRP A 132 12.15 -23.62 -10.78
C TRP A 132 11.31 -22.83 -11.80
N ARG A 133 11.06 -23.41 -12.97
CA ARG A 133 10.23 -22.78 -14.01
C ARG A 133 8.78 -22.58 -13.54
N ILE A 134 8.22 -23.57 -12.84
CA ILE A 134 6.89 -23.47 -12.21
C ILE A 134 6.87 -22.34 -11.19
N GLY A 135 7.82 -22.33 -10.27
CA GLY A 135 7.91 -21.29 -9.23
C GLY A 135 8.04 -19.88 -9.81
N TRP A 136 8.90 -19.69 -10.82
CA TRP A 136 9.14 -18.37 -11.41
C TRP A 136 8.00 -17.90 -12.34
N HIS A 137 7.65 -18.70 -13.34
CA HIS A 137 6.73 -18.27 -14.42
C HIS A 137 5.26 -18.49 -14.09
N VAL A 138 4.93 -19.57 -13.37
CA VAL A 138 3.54 -19.94 -13.09
C VAL A 138 3.06 -19.33 -11.78
N MET A 139 3.92 -19.27 -10.76
CA MET A 139 3.54 -18.73 -9.46
C MET A 139 3.95 -17.26 -9.28
N LEU A 140 5.25 -16.95 -9.33
CA LEU A 140 5.77 -15.67 -8.87
C LEU A 140 5.35 -14.49 -9.76
N GLN A 141 5.57 -14.60 -11.08
CA GLN A 141 5.22 -13.51 -12.01
C GLN A 141 3.74 -13.11 -11.95
N PRO A 142 2.76 -14.04 -12.00
CA PRO A 142 1.35 -13.68 -11.84
C PRO A 142 1.01 -13.18 -10.43
N ALA A 143 1.65 -13.72 -9.39
CA ALA A 143 1.41 -13.29 -8.02
C ALA A 143 1.82 -11.82 -7.82
N ILE A 144 2.97 -11.38 -8.36
CA ILE A 144 3.44 -9.99 -8.28
C ILE A 144 2.40 -9.03 -8.85
N GLU A 145 1.86 -9.34 -10.03
CA GLU A 145 0.83 -8.50 -10.67
C GLU A 145 -0.49 -8.46 -9.86
N LYS A 146 -0.81 -9.56 -9.15
CA LYS A 146 -2.00 -9.67 -8.31
C LYS A 146 -1.87 -8.89 -7.00
N VAL A 147 -0.70 -8.92 -6.36
CA VAL A 147 -0.46 -8.24 -5.08
C VAL A 147 -0.17 -6.75 -5.21
N TYR A 148 0.26 -6.30 -6.38
CA TYR A 148 0.66 -4.91 -6.61
C TYR A 148 -0.36 -3.84 -6.12
N PRO A 149 -1.69 -3.97 -6.36
CA PRO A 149 -2.65 -3.00 -5.84
C PRO A 149 -2.77 -3.02 -4.32
N ALA A 150 -2.68 -4.21 -3.71
CA ALA A 150 -2.74 -4.35 -2.27
C ALA A 150 -1.51 -3.71 -1.60
N LEU A 151 -0.31 -3.91 -2.17
CA LEU A 151 0.91 -3.23 -1.72
C LEU A 151 0.80 -1.71 -1.89
N THR A 152 0.29 -1.24 -3.04
CA THR A 152 0.05 0.19 -3.26
C THR A 152 -0.90 0.77 -2.21
N GLY A 153 -1.98 0.05 -1.90
CA GLY A 153 -2.91 0.42 -0.83
C GLY A 153 -2.22 0.50 0.53
N GLN A 154 -1.39 -0.48 0.87
CA GLN A 154 -0.61 -0.48 2.12
C GLN A 154 0.38 0.69 2.19
N PHE A 155 1.03 1.04 1.08
CA PHE A 155 1.96 2.16 1.02
C PHE A 155 1.27 3.50 1.25
N LEU A 156 0.07 3.68 0.69
CA LEU A 156 -0.77 4.86 0.92
C LEU A 156 -1.22 4.95 2.38
N LEU A 157 -1.69 3.83 2.96
CA LEU A 157 -2.06 3.76 4.37
C LEU A 157 -0.88 4.12 5.27
N MET A 158 0.33 3.63 4.95
CA MET A 158 1.52 3.95 5.72
C MET A 158 1.94 5.42 5.58
N MET A 159 1.81 6.00 4.38
CA MET A 159 2.06 7.43 4.20
C MET A 159 1.13 8.27 5.07
N GLN A 160 -0.16 7.91 5.18
CA GLN A 160 -1.09 8.60 6.08
C GLN A 160 -0.77 8.32 7.56
N ALA A 161 -0.38 7.09 7.89
CA ALA A 161 0.02 6.71 9.24
C ALA A 161 1.32 7.39 9.70
N SER A 162 2.16 7.87 8.78
CA SER A 162 3.38 8.63 9.11
C SER A 162 3.10 9.90 9.93
N ALA A 163 1.88 10.46 9.84
CA ALA A 163 1.42 11.58 10.68
C ALA A 163 1.61 11.32 12.19
N VAL A 164 1.53 10.05 12.60
CA VAL A 164 1.72 9.61 13.98
C VAL A 164 3.17 9.81 14.45
N ALA A 165 4.14 9.89 13.54
CA ALA A 165 5.54 10.13 13.88
C ALA A 165 5.77 11.51 14.52
N SER A 166 4.89 12.49 14.27
CA SER A 166 4.89 13.77 14.99
C SER A 166 4.83 13.62 16.51
N GLN A 167 4.24 12.53 17.00
CA GLN A 167 4.08 12.27 18.44
C GLN A 167 5.40 11.96 19.14
N ILE A 168 6.45 11.59 18.38
CA ILE A 168 7.83 11.47 18.89
C ILE A 168 8.71 12.63 18.40
N ALA A 169 8.11 13.75 18.00
CA ALA A 169 8.79 14.90 17.41
C ALA A 169 9.61 14.56 16.14
N ALA A 170 9.16 13.59 15.34
CA ALA A 170 9.69 13.44 13.99
C ALA A 170 9.09 14.53 13.10
N GLU A 171 9.95 15.21 12.34
CA GLU A 171 9.50 16.24 11.40
C GLU A 171 8.83 15.59 10.19
N GLU A 172 7.53 15.86 10.05
CA GLU A 172 6.70 15.53 8.90
C GLU A 172 5.54 16.53 8.80
N LEU A 173 4.65 16.36 7.84
CA LEU A 173 3.60 17.32 7.53
C LEU A 173 2.67 17.67 8.72
N THR A 174 2.33 16.73 9.59
CA THR A 174 1.53 16.95 10.80
C THR A 174 2.32 17.70 11.89
N ALA A 175 3.63 17.50 12.02
CA ALA A 175 4.50 18.25 12.91
C ALA A 175 4.58 19.73 12.48
N ILE A 176 4.63 19.99 11.17
CA ILE A 176 4.52 21.35 10.64
C ILE A 176 3.15 21.95 10.97
N ALA A 177 2.08 21.18 10.82
CA ALA A 177 0.73 21.60 11.21
C ALA A 177 0.70 22.07 12.67
N ASN A 178 1.24 21.27 13.59
CA ASN A 178 1.31 21.58 15.02
C ASN A 178 2.08 22.88 15.30
N THR A 179 3.16 23.13 14.58
CA THR A 179 3.93 24.37 14.72
C THR A 179 3.12 25.57 14.25
N VAL A 180 2.60 25.51 13.02
CA VAL A 180 1.85 26.62 12.40
C VAL A 180 0.57 26.95 13.18
N GLN A 181 -0.15 25.93 13.67
CA GLN A 181 -1.36 26.19 14.47
C GLN A 181 -1.04 26.76 15.85
N SER A 182 0.12 26.46 16.42
CA SER A 182 0.57 27.08 17.68
C SER A 182 0.99 28.54 17.48
N ASP A 183 1.58 28.87 16.34
CA ASP A 183 1.98 30.25 16.01
C ASP A 183 0.78 31.13 15.62
N THR A 184 -0.20 30.56 14.91
CA THR A 184 -1.34 31.32 14.34
C THR A 184 -2.63 31.19 15.16
N PHE A 185 -2.68 30.25 16.10
CA PHE A 185 -3.90 29.84 16.84
C PHE A 185 -5.07 29.41 15.91
N ARG A 186 -4.75 28.98 14.69
CA ARG A 186 -5.73 28.59 13.64
C ARG A 186 -5.67 27.11 13.34
N SER A 187 -6.15 26.29 14.27
CA SER A 187 -6.11 24.83 14.14
C SER A 187 -6.93 24.33 12.95
N LEU A 188 -8.18 24.78 12.81
CA LEU A 188 -9.09 24.22 11.80
C LEU A 188 -8.61 24.53 10.37
N GLU A 189 -8.22 25.76 10.08
CA GLU A 189 -7.67 26.13 8.77
C GLU A 189 -6.38 25.36 8.45
N THR A 190 -5.50 25.23 9.44
CA THR A 190 -4.22 24.50 9.29
C THR A 190 -4.46 23.03 8.97
N TYR A 191 -5.36 22.35 9.70
CA TYR A 191 -5.66 20.95 9.46
C TYR A 191 -6.44 20.70 8.16
N ILE A 192 -7.25 21.66 7.68
CA ILE A 192 -7.85 21.58 6.34
C ILE A 192 -6.76 21.61 5.26
N VAL A 193 -5.80 22.53 5.36
CA VAL A 193 -4.67 22.60 4.41
C VAL A 193 -3.87 21.31 4.43
N VAL A 194 -3.56 20.79 5.61
CA VAL A 194 -2.79 19.55 5.78
C VAL A 194 -3.56 18.34 5.23
N ALA A 195 -4.87 18.26 5.45
CA ALA A 195 -5.72 17.22 4.86
C ALA A 195 -5.72 17.28 3.32
N ALA A 196 -5.80 18.48 2.74
CA ALA A 196 -5.71 18.68 1.31
C ALA A 196 -4.33 18.26 0.76
N LEU A 197 -3.25 18.60 1.46
CA LEU A 197 -1.89 18.19 1.09
C LEU A 197 -1.71 16.67 1.16
N TYR A 198 -2.18 16.01 2.21
CA TYR A 198 -2.17 14.54 2.31
C TYR A 198 -2.99 13.89 1.19
N LEU A 199 -4.12 14.48 0.80
CA LEU A 199 -4.92 14.02 -0.33
C LEU A 199 -4.16 14.17 -1.66
N ILE A 200 -3.52 15.32 -1.90
CA ILE A 200 -2.69 15.55 -3.09
C ILE A 200 -1.54 14.54 -3.15
N LEU A 201 -0.80 14.36 -2.05
CA LEU A 201 0.26 13.36 -1.96
C LEU A 201 -0.25 11.95 -2.28
N SER A 202 -1.41 11.58 -1.72
CA SER A 202 -2.05 10.30 -1.98
C SER A 202 -2.42 10.12 -3.46
N LEU A 203 -2.94 11.17 -4.12
CA LEU A 203 -3.28 11.13 -5.54
C LEU A 203 -2.03 11.03 -6.42
N VAL A 204 -0.95 11.74 -6.08
CA VAL A 204 0.34 11.65 -6.77
C VAL A 204 0.90 10.24 -6.66
N ILE A 205 0.95 9.66 -5.46
CA ILE A 205 1.43 8.28 -5.26
C ILE A 205 0.55 7.28 -6.02
N LYS A 206 -0.80 7.43 -6.00
CA LYS A 206 -1.71 6.58 -6.77
C LYS A 206 -1.45 6.68 -8.27
N LEU A 207 -1.23 7.88 -8.80
CA LEU A 207 -0.94 8.11 -10.20
C LEU A 207 0.38 7.46 -10.61
N LEU A 208 1.43 7.67 -9.81
CA LEU A 208 2.75 7.06 -10.04
C LEU A 208 2.66 5.53 -9.99
N ALA A 209 1.98 4.98 -8.98
CA ALA A 209 1.78 3.54 -8.86
C ALA A 209 0.97 2.98 -10.03
N TRP A 210 -0.05 3.69 -10.50
CA TRP A 210 -0.79 3.29 -11.69
C TRP A 210 0.09 3.29 -12.95
N ALA A 211 0.88 4.35 -13.16
CA ALA A 211 1.78 4.48 -14.32
C ALA A 211 2.86 3.37 -14.31
N VAL A 212 3.47 3.10 -13.17
CA VAL A 212 4.42 2.00 -12.98
C VAL A 212 3.74 0.66 -13.26
N GLY A 213 2.51 0.47 -12.77
CA GLY A 213 1.76 -0.76 -13.01
C GLY A 213 1.44 -1.00 -14.49
N GLU A 214 1.06 0.05 -15.22
CA GLU A 214 0.84 -0.02 -16.66
C GLU A 214 2.14 -0.30 -17.42
N TYR A 215 3.27 0.31 -17.04
CA TYR A 215 4.56 0.05 -17.67
C TYR A 215 5.05 -1.38 -17.42
N ALA A 216 5.05 -1.83 -16.15
CA ALA A 216 5.61 -3.11 -15.72
C ALA A 216 4.72 -4.31 -16.11
N PHE A 217 3.39 -4.19 -16.04
CA PHE A 217 2.49 -5.34 -16.20
C PHE A 217 1.73 -5.29 -17.54
N LYS A 218 2.21 -6.07 -18.52
CA LYS A 218 1.57 -6.20 -19.86
C LYS A 218 0.15 -6.78 -19.79
N ARG A 219 -0.12 -7.72 -18.89
CA ARG A 219 -1.41 -8.45 -18.84
C ARG A 219 -2.56 -7.55 -18.36
N ARG A 220 -2.35 -6.74 -17.32
CA ARG A 220 -3.27 -5.66 -16.89
C ARG A 220 -3.67 -4.73 -18.03
N ARG A 221 -2.70 -4.30 -18.85
CA ARG A 221 -2.96 -3.43 -20.02
C ARG A 221 -3.91 -4.09 -21.02
N VAL A 222 -3.65 -5.36 -21.35
CA VAL A 222 -4.45 -6.10 -22.34
C VAL A 222 -5.88 -6.32 -21.83
N ILE A 223 -6.05 -6.76 -20.57
CA ILE A 223 -7.38 -6.98 -19.98
C ILE A 223 -8.17 -5.68 -19.91
N ARG A 224 -7.55 -4.58 -19.46
CA ARG A 224 -8.22 -3.27 -19.39
C ARG A 224 -8.63 -2.76 -20.76
N ARG A 225 -7.76 -2.87 -21.78
CA ARG A 225 -8.10 -2.50 -23.15
C ARG A 225 -9.25 -3.35 -23.70
N ALA A 226 -9.23 -4.66 -23.45
CA ALA A 226 -10.31 -5.56 -23.83
C ALA A 226 -11.64 -5.19 -23.14
N ALA A 227 -11.63 -4.85 -21.84
CA ALA A 227 -12.82 -4.40 -21.12
C ALA A 227 -13.37 -3.07 -21.65
N LEU A 228 -12.50 -2.09 -21.96
CA LEU A 228 -12.91 -0.83 -22.59
C LEU A 228 -13.50 -1.03 -23.99
N GLN A 229 -12.99 -2.00 -24.75
CA GLN A 229 -13.54 -2.38 -26.05
C GLN A 229 -14.87 -3.12 -25.93
N ALA A 230 -15.02 -3.97 -24.91
CA ALA A 230 -16.27 -4.68 -24.62
C ALA A 230 -17.37 -3.72 -24.16
N GLY A 231 -17.05 -2.74 -23.31
CA GLY A 231 -17.99 -1.69 -22.87
C GLY A 231 -18.45 -0.75 -23.99
N LYS A 232 -17.69 -0.66 -25.08
CA LYS A 232 -18.08 0.08 -26.30
C LYS A 232 -18.96 -0.73 -27.25
N ARG A 233 -19.01 -2.07 -27.11
CA ARG A 233 -19.90 -2.91 -27.92
C ARG A 233 -21.28 -2.92 -27.26
N VAL A 234 -22.17 -2.03 -27.69
CA VAL A 234 -23.61 -2.12 -27.40
C VAL A 234 -24.06 -3.53 -27.81
N PRO A 235 -24.71 -4.32 -26.93
CA PRO A 235 -25.21 -5.63 -27.32
C PRO A 235 -26.20 -5.44 -28.47
N ARG A 236 -25.85 -5.94 -29.66
CA ARG A 236 -26.81 -6.10 -30.76
C ARG A 236 -27.94 -6.96 -30.20
N ARG A 237 -29.13 -6.38 -29.99
CA ARG A 237 -30.35 -7.14 -29.74
C ARG A 237 -30.46 -8.16 -30.87
N VAL A 238 -30.24 -9.43 -30.54
CA VAL A 238 -30.54 -10.53 -31.45
C VAL A 238 -32.06 -10.48 -31.61
N GLY A 239 -32.50 -10.05 -32.80
CA GLY A 239 -33.91 -10.01 -33.14
C GLY A 239 -34.49 -11.41 -32.95
N SER A 240 -35.54 -11.50 -32.15
CA SER A 240 -36.31 -12.73 -31.94
C SER A 240 -36.92 -13.15 -33.29
N THR A 241 -36.29 -14.09 -33.97
CA THR A 241 -36.92 -14.82 -35.07
C THR A 241 -37.89 -15.81 -34.46
N THR A 242 -39.11 -15.35 -34.15
CA THR A 242 -40.24 -16.23 -33.85
C THR A 242 -40.63 -16.92 -35.16
N SER A 243 -40.04 -18.09 -35.44
CA SER A 243 -40.47 -18.94 -36.54
C SER A 243 -41.81 -19.57 -36.17
N THR A 244 -42.87 -19.06 -36.77
CA THR A 244 -44.21 -19.64 -36.75
C THR A 244 -44.19 -21.03 -37.40
N ILE A 245 -44.11 -22.09 -36.59
CA ILE A 245 -44.43 -23.46 -37.01
C ILE A 245 -45.82 -23.79 -36.45
N LYS A 246 -46.87 -23.64 -37.27
CA LYS A 246 -48.16 -24.34 -37.14
C LYS A 246 -48.62 -24.69 -38.55
N ARG A 247 -48.37 -25.92 -38.99
CA ARG A 247 -49.30 -27.07 -39.02
C ARG A 247 -50.28 -27.00 -40.20
N GLY A 248 -49.94 -27.73 -41.27
CA GLY A 248 -50.89 -28.31 -42.21
C GLY A 248 -50.94 -29.84 -42.03
N ALA A 249 -52.05 -30.44 -42.47
CA ALA A 249 -52.41 -31.87 -42.49
C ALA A 249 -53.07 -32.43 -41.20
N ALA A 250 -54.40 -32.32 -41.13
CA ALA A 250 -55.36 -33.39 -41.44
C ALA A 250 -56.78 -32.87 -41.26
#